data_AF-A0A354XGU2-F1
#
_entry.id   AF-A0A354XGU2-F1
#
_cell.length_a   1.000
_cell.length_b   1.000
_cell.length_c   1.000
_cell.angle_alpha   90.00
_cell.angle_beta   90.00
_cell.angle_gamma   90.00
#
_symmetry.space_group_name_H-M   'P 1'
#
loop_
_entity.id
_entity.type
_entity.pdbx_description
1 polymer ?
#
loop_
_entity_poly.entity_id
_entity_poly.type
_entity_poly.pdbx_seq_one_letter_code
_entity_poly.pdbx_strand_id
1 'polypeptide(L)'
;MLLRTGLALVVGMERGARQHSRELAEELLAIDQEDSLGLKELVLDQLLRDDRNEEALALTEEPQKDDGSLVLGLLMGRTLALYRLGQQEAAEAALAEVVAHNRHALELICAENPRPSMPHPDGQVDPGSRAEAWQYRTLMRDQWRTTPGALDWLASHR
;
A
#
# COMPACT_ATOMS: atom_id res chain seq x y z
N MET A 1 -5.52 8.16 24.77
CA MET A 1 -4.29 7.37 24.97
C MET A 1 -3.77 6.72 23.68
N LEU A 2 -4.58 6.56 22.63
CA LEU A 2 -4.20 5.90 21.35
C LEU A 2 -3.23 6.72 20.47
N LEU A 3 -3.33 8.05 20.46
CA LEU A 3 -2.43 8.94 19.70
C LEU A 3 -0.95 8.85 20.13
N ARG A 4 -0.67 8.44 21.37
CA ARG A 4 0.72 8.28 21.86
C ARG A 4 1.36 6.99 21.39
N THR A 5 0.59 5.96 21.09
CA THR A 5 1.08 4.65 20.68
C THR A 5 1.37 4.59 19.18
N GLY A 6 0.49 5.17 18.35
CA GLY A 6 0.75 5.33 16.91
C GLY A 6 2.02 6.15 16.63
N LEU A 7 2.24 7.21 17.41
CA LEU A 7 3.48 7.99 17.32
C LEU A 7 4.72 7.21 17.80
N ALA A 8 4.58 6.35 18.81
CA ALA A 8 5.67 5.51 19.30
C ALA A 8 6.09 4.44 18.28
N LEU A 9 5.14 3.94 17.49
CA LEU A 9 5.36 2.99 16.40
C LEU A 9 6.11 3.67 15.24
N VAL A 10 5.62 4.83 14.80
CA VAL A 10 6.28 5.64 13.76
C VAL A 10 7.69 6.06 14.20
N VAL A 11 7.88 6.46 15.46
CA VAL A 11 9.20 6.85 16.01
C VAL A 11 10.12 5.64 16.24
N GLY A 12 9.57 4.45 16.50
CA GLY A 12 10.31 3.20 16.65
C GLY A 12 10.89 2.69 15.32
N MET A 13 10.14 2.89 14.23
CA MET A 13 10.54 2.52 12.87
C MET A 13 11.70 3.37 12.35
N GLU A 14 11.75 4.68 12.66
CA GLU A 14 12.85 5.57 12.25
C GLU A 14 14.18 5.32 12.99
N ARG A 15 14.17 4.64 14.14
CA ARG A 15 15.37 4.46 14.99
C ARG A 15 16.01 3.07 14.94
N GLY A 16 15.56 2.19 14.04
CA GLY A 16 16.17 0.87 13.85
C GLY A 16 15.78 -0.20 14.88
N ALA A 17 14.78 0.06 15.73
CA ALA A 17 14.17 -0.93 16.62
C ALA A 17 13.03 -1.69 15.92
N ARG A 18 13.28 -2.16 14.69
CA ARG A 18 12.25 -2.65 13.75
C ARG A 18 11.43 -3.81 14.31
N GLN A 19 12.07 -4.74 15.01
CA GLN A 19 11.40 -5.95 15.50
C GLN A 19 10.39 -5.65 16.62
N HIS A 20 10.78 -4.83 17.61
CA HIS A 20 9.90 -4.48 18.72
C HIS A 20 8.74 -3.56 18.29
N SER A 21 9.00 -2.65 17.35
CA SER A 21 7.95 -1.82 16.77
C SER A 21 6.94 -2.63 15.97
N ARG A 22 7.39 -3.72 15.34
CA ARG A 22 6.55 -4.64 14.58
C ARG A 22 5.67 -5.49 15.49
N GLU A 23 6.23 -6.08 16.54
CA GLU A 23 5.46 -6.86 17.53
C GLU A 23 4.35 -6.02 18.16
N LEU A 24 4.64 -4.75 18.47
CA LEU A 24 3.65 -3.82 18.99
C LEU A 24 2.56 -3.46 17.96
N ALA A 25 2.90 -3.43 16.66
CA ALA A 25 1.95 -3.19 15.57
C ALA A 25 1.02 -4.39 15.37
N GLU A 26 1.57 -5.60 15.43
CA GLU A 26 0.83 -6.86 15.32
C GLU A 26 -0.13 -7.03 16.51
N GLU A 27 0.29 -6.69 17.73
CA GLU A 27 -0.59 -6.67 18.91
C GLU A 27 -1.70 -5.62 18.80
N LEU A 28 -1.40 -4.44 18.25
CA LEU A 28 -2.41 -3.39 18.02
C LEU A 28 -3.43 -3.78 16.95
N LEU A 29 -2.99 -4.40 15.85
CA LEU A 29 -3.86 -4.93 14.81
C LEU A 29 -4.77 -6.05 15.33
N ALA A 30 -4.29 -6.88 16.25
CA ALA A 30 -5.11 -7.90 16.91
C ALA A 30 -6.23 -7.30 17.79
N ILE A 31 -6.06 -6.05 18.25
CA ILE A 31 -7.01 -5.35 19.13
C ILE A 31 -7.94 -4.43 18.31
N ASP A 32 -7.46 -3.83 17.22
CA ASP A 32 -8.21 -2.91 16.36
C ASP A 32 -8.89 -3.67 15.21
N GLN A 33 -10.07 -4.24 15.49
CA GLN A 33 -10.82 -5.08 14.54
C GLN A 33 -11.42 -4.33 13.34
N GLU A 34 -11.38 -3.00 13.32
CA GLU A 34 -11.95 -2.17 12.26
C GLU A 34 -10.88 -1.51 11.36
N ASP A 35 -9.58 -1.84 11.53
CA ASP A 35 -8.44 -1.23 10.80
C ASP A 35 -8.61 0.29 10.59
N SER A 36 -9.17 0.98 11.60
CA SER A 36 -9.64 2.36 11.49
C SER A 36 -8.51 3.37 11.33
N LEU A 37 -7.27 2.89 11.35
CA LEU A 37 -6.03 3.66 11.34
C LEU A 37 -5.14 3.35 10.12
N GLY A 38 -5.57 2.48 9.20
CA GLY A 38 -4.78 2.11 8.02
C GLY A 38 -3.49 1.36 8.39
N LEU A 39 -3.52 0.61 9.49
CA LEU A 39 -2.35 -0.11 10.00
C LEU A 39 -1.95 -1.25 9.04
N LYS A 40 -2.92 -1.86 8.37
CA LYS A 40 -2.65 -2.91 7.39
C LYS A 40 -1.86 -2.39 6.19
N GLU A 41 -2.21 -1.23 5.66
CA GLU A 41 -1.44 -0.59 4.58
C GLU A 41 0.00 -0.32 5.03
N LEU A 42 0.19 0.19 6.25
CA LEU A 42 1.52 0.42 6.82
C LEU A 42 2.34 -0.86 6.96
N VAL A 43 1.74 -1.96 7.44
CA VAL A 43 2.44 -3.25 7.56
C VAL A 43 2.77 -3.82 6.18
N LEU A 44 1.83 -3.79 5.24
CA LEU A 44 2.06 -4.21 3.86
C LEU A 44 3.24 -3.47 3.23
N ASP A 45 3.25 -2.16 3.40
CA ASP A 45 4.30 -1.25 2.97
C ASP A 45 5.69 -1.61 3.52
N GLN A 46 5.77 -2.05 4.77
CA GLN A 46 7.03 -2.51 5.36
C GLN A 46 7.45 -3.86 4.83
N LEU A 47 6.52 -4.81 4.71
CA LEU A 47 6.81 -6.13 4.15
C LEU A 47 7.36 -6.03 2.73
N LEU A 48 6.78 -5.17 1.91
CA LEU A 48 7.28 -4.88 0.56
C LEU A 48 8.64 -4.19 0.56
N ARG A 49 8.95 -3.33 1.55
CA ARG A 49 10.28 -2.71 1.69
C ARG A 49 11.36 -3.69 2.14
N ASP A 50 10.98 -4.68 2.93
CA ASP A 50 11.87 -5.77 3.38
C ASP A 50 11.93 -6.96 2.40
N ASP A 51 11.30 -6.85 1.22
CA ASP A 51 11.20 -7.89 0.17
C ASP A 51 10.51 -9.20 0.61
N ARG A 52 9.65 -9.10 1.64
CA ARG A 52 8.89 -10.23 2.22
C ARG A 52 7.57 -10.41 1.49
N ASN A 53 7.66 -10.69 0.20
CA ASN A 53 6.53 -10.65 -0.73
C ASN A 53 5.47 -11.73 -0.43
N GLU A 54 5.85 -12.90 0.08
CA GLU A 54 4.89 -13.96 0.47
C GLU A 54 4.01 -13.53 1.65
N GLU A 55 4.61 -12.89 2.66
CA GLU A 55 3.87 -12.38 3.82
C GLU A 55 3.01 -11.18 3.46
N ALA A 56 3.52 -10.30 2.58
CA ALA A 56 2.75 -9.21 2.01
C ALA A 56 1.49 -9.73 1.28
N LEU A 57 1.64 -10.81 0.50
CA LEU A 57 0.52 -11.44 -0.20
C LEU A 57 -0.47 -12.06 0.79
N ALA A 58 0.01 -12.85 1.76
CA ALA A 58 -0.84 -13.47 2.77
C ALA A 58 -1.69 -12.43 3.54
N LEU A 59 -1.09 -11.30 3.92
CA LEU A 59 -1.79 -10.19 4.58
C LEU A 59 -2.95 -9.64 3.72
N THR A 60 -2.79 -9.63 2.39
CA THR A 60 -3.85 -9.17 1.47
C THR A 60 -4.95 -10.20 1.22
N GLU A 61 -4.70 -11.48 1.50
CA GLU A 61 -5.65 -12.58 1.29
C GLU A 61 -6.50 -12.90 2.53
N GLU A 62 -6.10 -12.39 3.71
CA GLU A 62 -6.89 -12.56 4.94
C GLU A 62 -8.29 -11.95 4.79
N PRO A 63 -9.37 -12.77 4.90
CA PRO A 63 -10.73 -12.30 4.70
C PRO A 63 -11.12 -11.31 5.80
N GLN A 64 -11.24 -10.04 5.45
CA GLN A 64 -11.68 -9.01 6.37
C GLN A 64 -13.21 -8.93 6.46
N LYS A 65 -13.68 -8.56 7.66
CA LYS A 65 -15.02 -8.01 7.91
C LYS A 65 -15.08 -6.51 7.62
N ASP A 66 -14.25 -6.05 6.69
CA ASP A 66 -14.22 -4.66 6.27
C ASP A 66 -15.40 -4.43 5.33
N ASP A 67 -15.91 -3.21 5.28
CA ASP A 67 -17.16 -2.84 4.58
C ASP A 67 -17.08 -2.90 3.03
N GLY A 68 -16.04 -3.53 2.49
CA GLY A 68 -15.75 -3.62 1.07
C GLY A 68 -14.89 -2.47 0.55
N SER A 69 -14.45 -1.54 1.42
CA SER A 69 -13.52 -0.48 1.03
C SER A 69 -12.08 -0.99 0.94
N LEU A 70 -11.75 -1.72 -0.14
CA LEU A 70 -10.36 -2.00 -0.47
C LEU A 70 -9.65 -0.68 -0.82
N VAL A 71 -8.77 -0.22 0.06
CA VAL A 71 -7.92 0.97 -0.15
C VAL A 71 -6.91 0.68 -1.27
N LEU A 72 -6.69 1.63 -2.17
CA LEU A 72 -5.76 1.51 -3.31
C LEU A 72 -4.38 0.94 -2.92
N GLY A 73 -3.87 1.28 -1.73
CA GLY A 73 -2.60 0.77 -1.22
C GLY A 73 -2.53 -0.74 -1.12
N LEU A 74 -3.61 -1.40 -0.66
CA LEU A 74 -3.68 -2.85 -0.55
C LEU A 74 -3.67 -3.52 -1.93
N LEU A 75 -4.47 -3.01 -2.87
CA LEU A 75 -4.55 -3.53 -4.22
C LEU A 75 -3.20 -3.41 -4.96
N MET A 76 -2.58 -2.24 -4.87
CA MET A 76 -1.28 -2.00 -5.48
C MET A 76 -0.17 -2.80 -4.80
N GLY A 77 -0.20 -2.93 -3.47
CA GLY A 77 0.79 -3.71 -2.73
C GLY A 77 0.69 -5.22 -3.03
N ARG A 78 -0.53 -5.77 -3.11
CA ARG A 78 -0.77 -7.14 -3.59
C ARG A 78 -0.23 -7.34 -5.01
N THR A 79 -0.53 -6.40 -5.91
CA THR A 79 -0.04 -6.44 -7.30
C THR A 79 1.49 -6.48 -7.36
N LEU A 80 2.16 -5.64 -6.57
CA LEU A 80 3.62 -5.60 -6.50
C LEU A 80 4.21 -6.91 -5.93
N ALA A 81 3.61 -7.45 -4.86
CA ALA A 81 4.03 -8.72 -4.28
C ALA A 81 3.93 -9.87 -5.31
N LEU A 82 2.80 -9.99 -5.99
CA LEU A 82 2.57 -11.01 -7.03
C LEU A 82 3.56 -10.88 -8.18
N TYR A 83 3.81 -9.64 -8.64
CA TYR A 83 4.80 -9.37 -9.68
C TYR A 83 6.20 -9.83 -9.27
N ARG A 84 6.64 -9.49 -8.05
CA ARG A 84 7.96 -9.88 -7.52
C ARG A 84 8.10 -11.39 -7.30
N LEU A 85 7.01 -12.07 -6.97
CA LEU A 85 6.95 -13.53 -6.86
C LEU A 85 6.91 -14.24 -8.24
N GLY A 86 6.86 -13.49 -9.35
CA GLY A 86 6.77 -14.04 -10.70
C GLY A 86 5.41 -14.65 -11.03
N GLN A 87 4.37 -14.36 -10.24
CA GLN A 87 3.02 -14.86 -10.44
C GLN A 87 2.27 -13.96 -11.43
N GLN A 88 2.68 -14.01 -12.70
CA GLN A 88 2.27 -13.06 -13.74
C GLN A 88 0.74 -12.97 -13.93
N GLU A 89 0.06 -14.11 -14.10
CA GLU A 89 -1.40 -14.13 -14.32
C GLU A 89 -2.17 -13.55 -13.12
N ALA A 90 -1.72 -13.84 -11.90
CA ALA A 90 -2.32 -13.30 -10.68
C ALA A 90 -2.04 -11.80 -10.53
N ALA A 91 -0.83 -11.35 -10.89
CA ALA A 91 -0.46 -9.94 -10.88
C ALA A 91 -1.31 -9.14 -11.89
N GLU A 92 -1.57 -9.68 -13.08
CA GLU A 92 -2.44 -9.07 -14.08
C GLU A 92 -3.90 -8.98 -13.61
N ALA A 93 -4.40 -10.04 -12.96
CA ALA A 93 -5.74 -10.02 -12.36
C ALA A 93 -5.85 -8.95 -11.26
N ALA A 94 -4.87 -8.88 -10.35
CA ALA A 94 -4.83 -7.85 -9.32
C ALA A 94 -4.70 -6.44 -9.90
N LEU A 95 -3.95 -6.26 -10.97
CA LEU A 95 -3.84 -4.98 -11.68
C LEU A 95 -5.17 -4.54 -12.30
N ALA A 96 -5.99 -5.49 -12.79
CA ALA A 96 -7.33 -5.17 -13.28
C ALA A 96 -8.24 -4.64 -12.14
N GLU A 97 -8.12 -5.19 -10.93
CA GLU A 97 -8.82 -4.68 -9.75
C GLU A 97 -8.37 -3.25 -9.40
N VAL A 98 -7.06 -2.96 -9.46
CA VAL A 98 -6.50 -1.60 -9.29
C VAL A 98 -7.13 -0.63 -10.29
N VAL A 99 -7.16 -0.98 -11.57
CA VAL A 99 -7.70 -0.10 -12.63
C VAL A 99 -9.20 0.12 -12.45
N ALA A 100 -9.94 -0.91 -12.05
CA ALA A 100 -11.36 -0.81 -11.75
C ALA A 100 -11.64 0.12 -10.55
N HIS A 101 -10.79 0.08 -9.52
CA HIS A 101 -10.89 0.94 -8.34
C HIS A 101 -10.44 2.39 -8.62
N ASN A 102 -9.24 2.56 -9.19
CA ASN A 102 -8.63 3.86 -9.45
C ASN A 102 -7.91 3.90 -10.81
N ARG A 103 -8.63 4.36 -11.83
CA ARG A 103 -8.11 4.55 -13.20
C ARG A 103 -6.87 5.47 -13.30
N HIS A 104 -6.58 6.28 -12.28
CA HIS A 104 -5.45 7.22 -12.29
C HIS A 104 -4.15 6.60 -11.74
N ALA A 105 -4.22 5.43 -11.10
CA ALA A 105 -3.08 4.80 -10.44
C ALA A 105 -1.89 4.57 -11.38
N LEU A 106 -2.14 3.90 -12.51
CA LEU A 106 -1.09 3.56 -13.48
C LEU A 106 -0.49 4.80 -14.16
N GLU A 107 -1.33 5.78 -14.51
CA GLU A 107 -0.87 7.06 -15.08
C GLU A 107 0.12 7.75 -14.14
N LEU A 108 -0.25 7.88 -12.86
CA LEU A 108 0.54 8.64 -11.90
C LEU A 108 1.81 7.91 -11.47
N ILE A 109 1.74 6.60 -11.21
CA ILE A 109 2.91 5.82 -10.76
C ILE A 109 4.01 5.78 -11.84
N CYS A 110 3.61 5.63 -13.12
CA CYS A 110 4.53 5.59 -14.25
C CYS A 110 5.09 6.97 -14.62
N ALA A 111 4.34 8.05 -14.38
CA ALA A 111 4.81 9.39 -14.70
C ALA A 111 6.04 9.80 -13.87
N GLU A 112 7.07 10.30 -14.54
CA GLU A 112 8.29 10.83 -13.92
C GLU A 112 8.00 12.06 -13.04
N ASN A 113 7.35 13.07 -13.62
CA ASN A 113 7.02 14.34 -12.94
C ASN A 113 5.55 14.76 -13.15
N PRO A 114 4.58 14.00 -12.62
CA PRO A 114 3.17 14.38 -12.68
C PRO A 114 2.89 15.59 -11.80
N ARG A 115 1.85 16.36 -12.14
CA ARG A 115 1.37 17.45 -11.28
C ARG A 115 0.77 16.89 -9.98
N PRO A 116 1.07 17.48 -8.81
CA PRO A 116 0.46 17.07 -7.55
C PRO A 116 -1.07 17.14 -7.60
N SER A 117 -1.72 16.17 -6.97
CA SER A 117 -3.17 16.19 -6.72
C SER A 117 -3.35 16.22 -5.22
N MET A 118 -3.78 17.36 -4.71
CA MET A 118 -3.91 17.59 -3.28
C MET A 118 -5.19 16.94 -2.73
N PRO A 119 -5.18 16.48 -1.47
CA PRO A 119 -6.40 16.11 -0.77
C PRO A 119 -7.33 17.32 -0.60
N HIS A 120 -8.55 17.07 -0.12
CA HIS A 120 -9.47 18.13 0.29
C HIS A 120 -8.85 19.01 1.40
N PRO A 121 -9.37 20.24 1.63
CA PRO A 121 -8.82 21.15 2.64
C PRO A 121 -8.82 20.60 4.07
N ASP A 122 -9.69 19.64 4.37
CA ASP A 122 -9.77 18.90 5.64
C ASP A 122 -8.80 17.70 5.71
N GLY A 123 -8.03 17.45 4.65
CA GLY A 123 -7.10 16.33 4.53
C GLY A 123 -7.75 15.04 4.05
N GLN A 124 -9.05 15.03 3.75
CA GLN A 124 -9.74 13.84 3.26
C GLN A 124 -9.33 13.53 1.81
N VAL A 125 -9.19 12.23 1.53
CA VAL A 125 -8.96 11.69 0.21
C VAL A 125 -10.11 10.76 -0.13
N ASP A 126 -10.79 11.03 -1.25
CA ASP A 126 -11.88 10.18 -1.70
C ASP A 126 -11.31 8.90 -2.34
N PRO A 127 -11.83 7.70 -2.00
CA PRO A 127 -11.48 6.46 -2.69
C PRO A 127 -11.70 6.56 -4.21
N GLY A 128 -10.78 6.01 -5.00
CA GLY A 128 -10.80 6.07 -6.47
C GLY A 128 -10.41 7.44 -7.06
N SER A 129 -10.15 8.45 -6.23
CA SER A 129 -9.82 9.79 -6.71
C SER A 129 -8.37 9.89 -7.22
N ARG A 130 -8.10 10.93 -8.01
CA ARG A 130 -6.72 11.25 -8.42
C ARG A 130 -5.82 11.60 -7.22
N ALA A 131 -6.40 12.14 -6.14
CA ALA A 131 -5.66 12.46 -4.92
C ALA A 131 -5.17 11.19 -4.20
N GLU A 132 -5.99 10.13 -4.17
CA GLU A 132 -5.60 8.82 -3.65
C GLU A 132 -4.43 8.21 -4.42
N ALA A 133 -4.52 8.21 -5.76
CA ALA A 133 -3.44 7.72 -6.60
C ALA A 133 -2.15 8.56 -6.45
N TRP A 134 -2.26 9.86 -6.20
CA TRP A 134 -1.13 10.73 -5.90
C TRP A 134 -0.51 10.41 -4.53
N GLN A 135 -1.33 10.19 -3.50
CA GLN A 135 -0.88 9.79 -2.18
C GLN A 135 -0.12 8.46 -2.25
N TYR A 136 -0.71 7.44 -2.87
CA TYR A 136 -0.06 6.14 -3.06
C TYR A 136 1.29 6.29 -3.80
N ARG A 137 1.30 7.01 -4.93
CA ARG A 137 2.54 7.27 -5.67
C ARG A 137 3.62 7.89 -4.79
N THR A 138 3.26 8.86 -3.95
CA THR A 138 4.21 9.58 -3.11
C THR A 138 4.86 8.64 -2.09
N LEU A 139 4.12 7.65 -1.59
CA LEU A 139 4.59 6.70 -0.59
C LEU A 139 5.39 5.54 -1.20
N MET A 140 4.97 5.02 -2.35
CA MET A 140 5.40 3.69 -2.82
C MET A 140 6.07 3.66 -4.19
N ARG A 141 6.18 4.79 -4.92
CA ARG A 141 6.82 4.78 -6.26
C ARG A 141 8.27 4.29 -6.22
N ASP A 142 8.99 4.59 -5.14
CA ASP A 142 10.36 4.11 -4.94
C ASP A 142 10.42 2.57 -5.00
N GLN A 143 9.48 1.88 -4.39
CA GLN A 143 9.38 0.42 -4.41
C GLN A 143 9.13 -0.15 -5.81
N TRP A 144 8.31 0.52 -6.61
CA TRP A 144 8.12 0.16 -8.02
C TRP A 144 9.38 0.42 -8.85
N ARG A 145 10.08 1.52 -8.60
CA ARG A 145 11.31 1.89 -9.32
C ARG A 145 12.48 0.97 -8.99
N THR A 146 12.59 0.48 -7.76
CA THR A 146 13.65 -0.45 -7.35
C THR A 146 13.38 -1.88 -7.79
N THR A 147 12.15 -2.20 -8.21
CA THR A 147 11.78 -3.51 -8.73
C THR A 147 12.08 -3.59 -10.24
N PRO A 148 12.97 -4.47 -10.69
CA PRO A 148 13.34 -4.56 -12.10
C PRO A 148 12.14 -4.79 -13.01
N GLY A 149 11.98 -3.97 -14.05
CA GLY A 149 10.93 -4.09 -15.07
C GLY A 149 9.51 -3.73 -14.61
N ALA A 150 9.29 -3.43 -13.33
CA ALA A 150 7.92 -3.25 -12.81
C ALA A 150 7.22 -2.01 -13.37
N LEU A 151 7.93 -0.88 -13.50
CA LEU A 151 7.36 0.33 -14.10
C LEU A 151 7.08 0.17 -15.60
N ASP A 152 7.96 -0.53 -16.34
CA ASP A 152 7.75 -0.81 -17.77
C ASP A 152 6.55 -1.75 -17.96
N TRP A 153 6.42 -2.75 -17.09
CA TRP A 153 5.28 -3.65 -17.05
C TRP A 153 3.97 -2.89 -16.75
N LEU A 154 3.94 -2.00 -15.76
CA LEU A 154 2.77 -1.16 -15.51
C LEU A 154 2.44 -0.27 -16.71
N ALA A 155 3.45 0.29 -17.39
CA ALA A 155 3.26 1.14 -18.54
C ALA A 155 2.64 0.39 -19.74
N SER A 156 2.90 -0.91 -19.90
CA SER A 156 2.28 -1.71 -20.96
C SER A 156 0.80 -2.04 -20.72
N HIS A 157 0.30 -1.79 -19.50
CA HIS A 157 -1.08 -2.06 -19.08
C HIS A 157 -1.90 -0.78 -18.85
N ARG A 158 -1.35 0.39 -19.17
CA ARG A 158 -2.04 1.69 -19.10
C ARG A 158 -2.98 1.89 -20.29
#